data_AF-A0A660Q9Q9-F1
#
_entry.id   AF-A0A660Q9Q9-F1
#
_cell.length_a   1.000
_cell.length_b   1.000
_cell.length_c   1.000
_cell.angle_alpha   90.00
_cell.angle_beta   90.00
_cell.angle_gamma   90.00
#
_symmetry.space_group_name_H-M   'P 1'
#
loop_
_entity.id
_entity.type
_entity.pdbx_description
1 polymer ?
#
loop_
_entity_poly.entity_id
_entity_poly.type
_entity_poly.pdbx_seq_one_letter_code
_entity_poly.pdbx_strand_id
1 'polypeptide(L)'
;MYSIDSILKPYIELESSVRLLMTQLFSETCGMCTACCCRADICEEATGSAFLSRLLERQELFVDNMDDRYGWLDLDGCSLDYGRPPVCYTYFCDELLARLPDDDARHTARVLGRLMDHVGKDALGDWHLVEIMDPDDLGMIAPEDILLRLEESRAALDVVEEYMHTGRLTATGLEILARISLDDED
;
A
#
# COMPACT_ATOMS: atom_id res chain seq x y z
N MET A 1 -18.92 14.68 -12.25
CA MET A 1 -18.97 13.21 -12.17
C MET A 1 -17.53 12.76 -12.21
N TYR A 2 -17.01 12.31 -11.07
CA TYR A 2 -15.68 11.71 -11.00
C TYR A 2 -15.75 10.31 -11.62
N SER A 3 -14.74 9.96 -12.42
CA SER A 3 -14.60 8.61 -13.00
C SER A 3 -13.63 7.82 -12.13
N ILE A 4 -13.64 6.48 -12.22
CA ILE A 4 -12.57 5.66 -11.66
C ILE A 4 -11.18 6.14 -12.13
N ASP A 5 -11.09 6.69 -13.34
CA ASP A 5 -9.85 7.26 -13.86
C ASP A 5 -9.28 8.42 -13.05
N SER A 6 -10.14 9.16 -12.32
CA SER A 6 -9.68 10.28 -11.50
C SER A 6 -8.94 9.83 -10.24
N ILE A 7 -9.14 8.59 -9.78
CA ILE A 7 -8.42 8.05 -8.62
C ILE A 7 -7.11 7.34 -9.01
N LEU A 8 -6.99 6.84 -10.25
CA LEU A 8 -5.83 6.05 -10.67
C LEU A 8 -4.51 6.80 -10.52
N LYS A 9 -4.42 8.05 -11.01
CA LYS A 9 -3.17 8.81 -10.94
C LYS A 9 -2.77 9.15 -9.49
N PRO A 10 -3.65 9.74 -8.65
CA PRO A 10 -3.33 9.98 -7.24
C PRO A 10 -2.95 8.71 -6.47
N TYR A 11 -3.61 7.58 -6.76
CA TYR A 11 -3.28 6.29 -6.16
C TYR A 11 -1.87 5.85 -6.52
N ILE A 12 -1.51 5.87 -7.83
CA ILE A 12 -0.16 5.53 -8.31
C ILE A 12 0.90 6.40 -7.63
N GLU A 13 0.65 7.71 -7.55
CA GLU A 13 1.56 8.65 -6.92
C GLU A 13 1.74 8.37 -5.42
N LEU A 14 0.69 7.95 -4.71
CA LEU A 14 0.78 7.61 -3.29
C LEU A 14 1.53 6.29 -3.09
N GLU A 15 1.11 5.25 -3.79
CA GLU A 15 1.72 3.92 -3.71
C GLU A 15 3.21 3.96 -4.04
N SER A 16 3.59 4.72 -5.07
CA SER A 16 4.99 4.90 -5.45
C SER A 16 5.80 5.54 -4.32
N SER A 17 5.28 6.57 -3.67
CA SER A 17 5.95 7.21 -2.53
C SER A 17 6.06 6.26 -1.33
N VAL A 18 4.98 5.54 -1.01
CA VAL A 18 4.97 4.52 0.06
C VAL A 18 6.02 3.43 -0.22
N ARG A 19 6.06 2.91 -1.44
CA ARG A 19 7.05 1.91 -1.88
C ARG A 19 8.48 2.41 -1.73
N LEU A 20 8.77 3.62 -2.17
CA LEU A 20 10.10 4.21 -2.07
C LEU A 20 10.52 4.35 -0.60
N LEU A 21 9.64 4.86 0.25
CA LEU A 21 9.96 5.04 1.68
C LEU A 21 10.13 3.70 2.40
N MET A 22 9.28 2.71 2.12
CA MET A 22 9.43 1.34 2.62
C MET A 22 10.77 0.73 2.21
N THR A 23 11.16 0.92 0.94
CA THR A 23 12.43 0.42 0.42
C THR A 23 13.60 1.09 1.14
N GLN A 24 13.53 2.40 1.39
CA GLN A 24 14.55 3.12 2.12
C GLN A 24 14.69 2.63 3.57
N LEU A 25 13.57 2.33 4.25
CA LEU A 25 13.58 1.86 5.63
C LEU A 25 14.08 0.42 5.79
N PHE A 26 13.76 -0.45 4.83
CA PHE A 26 13.87 -1.89 5.05
C PHE A 26 14.73 -2.65 4.03
N SER A 27 15.19 -2.05 2.93
CA SER A 27 15.95 -2.76 1.88
C SER A 27 17.20 -3.46 2.40
N GLU A 28 17.96 -2.84 3.30
CA GLU A 28 19.15 -3.49 3.89
C GLU A 28 18.78 -4.74 4.69
N THR A 29 17.68 -4.70 5.43
CA THR A 29 17.26 -5.83 6.27
C THR A 29 16.59 -6.92 5.45
N CYS A 30 15.67 -6.55 4.57
CA CYS A 30 14.91 -7.48 3.74
C CYS A 30 15.80 -8.11 2.65
N GLY A 31 16.69 -7.35 2.02
CA GLY A 31 17.58 -7.84 0.96
C GLY A 31 18.63 -8.83 1.43
N MET A 32 18.97 -8.81 2.73
CA MET A 32 19.85 -9.82 3.34
C MET A 32 19.07 -11.02 3.93
N CYS A 33 17.74 -10.97 3.93
CA CYS A 33 16.90 -12.00 4.51
C CYS A 33 16.73 -13.18 3.53
N THR A 34 16.94 -14.41 4.00
CA THR A 34 16.67 -15.63 3.22
C THR A 34 15.24 -16.14 3.38
N ALA A 35 14.50 -15.62 4.36
CA ALA A 35 13.07 -15.87 4.51
C ALA A 35 12.31 -14.94 3.56
N CYS A 36 12.02 -15.42 2.36
CA CYS A 36 11.17 -14.70 1.41
C CYS A 36 9.72 -14.69 1.96
N CYS A 37 9.27 -13.54 2.47
CA CYS A 37 7.89 -13.35 2.96
C CYS A 37 6.91 -13.02 1.84
N CYS A 38 7.41 -12.54 0.70
CA CYS A 38 6.62 -12.31 -0.49
C CYS A 38 6.21 -13.65 -1.12
N ARG A 39 4.93 -13.81 -1.45
CA ARG A 39 4.39 -15.05 -1.99
C ARG A 39 3.62 -14.79 -3.29
N ALA A 40 3.65 -15.76 -4.20
CA ALA A 40 2.97 -15.67 -5.48
C ALA A 40 1.44 -15.65 -5.34
N ASP A 41 0.87 -16.29 -4.31
CA ASP A 41 -0.57 -16.27 -4.04
C ASP A 41 -1.09 -14.85 -3.75
N ILE A 42 -0.31 -14.03 -3.05
CA ILE A 42 -0.61 -12.60 -2.86
C ILE A 42 -0.65 -11.87 -4.21
N CYS A 43 0.21 -12.25 -5.17
CA CYS A 43 0.25 -11.62 -6.49
C CYS A 43 -0.99 -11.96 -7.34
N GLU A 44 -1.70 -13.05 -7.04
CA GLU A 44 -2.96 -13.40 -7.71
C GLU A 44 -4.08 -12.40 -7.38
N GLU A 45 -4.06 -11.77 -6.21
CA GLU A 45 -5.00 -10.67 -5.88
C GLU A 45 -4.81 -9.48 -6.83
N ALA A 46 -3.57 -9.19 -7.23
CA ALA A 46 -3.25 -8.11 -8.15
C ALA A 46 -3.86 -8.31 -9.54
N THR A 47 -3.99 -9.57 -9.97
CA THR A 47 -4.55 -9.93 -11.27
C THR A 47 -6.05 -10.22 -11.22
N GLY A 48 -6.58 -10.64 -10.07
CA GLY A 48 -8.02 -10.89 -9.87
C GLY A 48 -8.83 -9.63 -9.58
N SER A 49 -8.21 -8.61 -8.99
CA SER A 49 -8.85 -7.33 -8.72
C SER A 49 -9.13 -6.56 -10.00
N ALA A 50 -10.37 -6.10 -10.19
CA ALA A 50 -10.72 -5.22 -11.29
C ALA A 50 -9.96 -3.89 -11.21
N PHE A 51 -9.73 -3.37 -10.00
CA PHE A 51 -9.02 -2.10 -9.82
C PHE A 51 -7.52 -2.24 -10.08
N LEU A 52 -6.86 -3.24 -9.47
CA LEU A 52 -5.41 -3.44 -9.67
C LEU A 52 -5.08 -3.85 -11.10
N SER A 53 -5.96 -4.60 -11.77
CA SER A 53 -5.80 -4.91 -13.21
C SER A 53 -5.70 -3.65 -14.08
N ARG A 54 -6.49 -2.60 -13.77
CA ARG A 54 -6.37 -1.31 -14.48
C ARG A 54 -5.04 -0.60 -14.25
N LEU A 55 -4.44 -0.80 -13.07
CA LEU A 55 -3.10 -0.30 -12.76
C LEU A 55 -2.02 -1.11 -13.51
N LEU A 56 -2.16 -2.43 -13.59
CA LEU A 56 -1.25 -3.29 -14.35
C LEU A 56 -1.29 -2.98 -15.85
N GLU A 57 -2.48 -2.80 -16.43
CA GLU A 57 -2.65 -2.42 -17.84
C GLU A 57 -1.91 -1.12 -18.20
N ARG A 58 -1.84 -0.15 -17.28
CA ARG A 58 -1.08 1.11 -17.49
C ARG A 58 0.42 0.92 -17.49
N GLN A 59 0.91 -0.21 -16.97
CA GLN A 59 2.31 -0.65 -17.04
C GLN A 59 2.55 -1.57 -18.24
N GLU A 60 1.54 -1.83 -19.07
CA GLU A 60 1.58 -2.85 -20.12
C GLU A 60 1.86 -4.26 -19.57
N LEU A 61 1.43 -4.52 -18.34
CA LEU A 61 1.55 -5.81 -17.66
C LEU A 61 0.21 -6.54 -17.62
N PHE A 62 0.26 -7.85 -17.88
CA PHE A 62 -0.88 -8.75 -17.91
C PHE A 62 -0.57 -10.02 -17.11
N VAL A 63 -1.59 -10.84 -16.84
CA VAL A 63 -1.44 -12.10 -16.08
C VAL A 63 -0.35 -13.00 -16.66
N ASP A 64 -0.26 -13.09 -17.98
CA ASP A 64 0.76 -13.91 -18.68
C ASP A 64 2.21 -13.44 -18.46
N ASN A 65 2.41 -12.23 -17.91
CA ASN A 65 3.73 -11.72 -17.56
C ASN A 65 4.16 -12.11 -16.13
N MET A 66 3.24 -12.62 -15.31
CA MET A 66 3.53 -13.04 -13.94
C MET A 66 4.18 -14.43 -13.93
N ASP A 67 5.21 -14.63 -13.11
CA ASP A 67 5.80 -15.96 -12.92
C ASP A 67 4.92 -16.80 -11.98
N ASP A 68 4.52 -18.01 -12.40
CA ASP A 68 3.66 -18.89 -11.60
C ASP A 68 4.23 -19.23 -10.21
N ARG A 69 5.55 -19.20 -10.05
CA ARG A 69 6.24 -19.63 -8.84
C ARG A 69 6.66 -18.47 -7.96
N TYR A 70 7.04 -17.35 -8.57
CA TYR A 70 7.60 -16.19 -7.88
C TYR A 70 6.69 -14.96 -7.97
N GLY A 71 5.55 -15.05 -8.66
CA GLY A 71 4.65 -13.92 -8.87
C GLY A 71 5.35 -12.81 -9.65
N TRP A 72 5.34 -11.61 -9.07
CA TRP A 72 6.07 -10.45 -9.59
C TRP A 72 7.45 -10.26 -8.96
N LEU A 73 8.06 -11.28 -8.35
CA LEU A 73 9.40 -11.18 -7.75
C LEU A 73 10.50 -11.45 -8.77
N ASP A 74 11.53 -10.59 -8.75
CA ASP A 74 12.79 -10.74 -9.44
C ASP A 74 13.98 -10.72 -8.45
N LEU A 75 15.20 -10.53 -8.96
CA LEU A 75 16.43 -10.51 -8.15
C LEU A 75 16.54 -9.30 -7.23
N ASP A 76 15.85 -8.21 -7.54
CA ASP A 76 15.90 -6.92 -6.84
C ASP A 76 14.65 -6.68 -5.96
N GLY A 77 13.67 -7.58 -6.01
CA GLY A 77 12.46 -7.55 -5.20
C GLY A 77 11.21 -7.72 -6.05
N CYS A 78 10.11 -7.07 -5.69
CA CYS A 78 8.93 -7.07 -6.55
C CYS A 78 9.14 -6.08 -7.71
N SER A 79 8.87 -6.52 -8.93
CA SER A 79 9.06 -5.79 -10.19
C SER A 79 7.94 -4.81 -10.52
N LEU A 80 6.80 -4.88 -9.81
CA LEU A 80 5.71 -3.92 -9.98
C LEU A 80 6.13 -2.53 -9.49
N ASP A 81 6.01 -1.51 -10.35
CA ASP A 81 6.23 -0.12 -9.95
C ASP A 81 5.09 0.38 -9.06
N TYR A 82 3.87 -0.06 -9.38
CA TYR A 82 2.60 0.18 -8.68
C TYR A 82 1.61 -0.96 -8.99
N GLY A 83 0.42 -0.95 -8.37
CA GLY A 83 -0.59 -2.01 -8.48
C GLY A 83 -0.36 -3.19 -7.54
N ARG A 84 0.41 -3.00 -6.46
CA ARG A 84 0.62 -4.02 -5.43
C ARG A 84 -0.60 -4.09 -4.50
N PRO A 85 -1.04 -5.29 -4.09
CA PRO A 85 -2.06 -5.44 -3.06
C PRO A 85 -1.62 -4.76 -1.75
N PRO A 86 -2.54 -4.15 -0.96
CA PRO A 86 -2.21 -3.48 0.29
C PRO A 86 -1.46 -4.36 1.29
N VAL A 87 -1.73 -5.68 1.30
CA VAL A 87 -1.05 -6.65 2.16
C VAL A 87 0.47 -6.68 1.95
N CYS A 88 0.96 -6.29 0.76
CA CYS A 88 2.39 -6.14 0.48
C CYS A 88 3.07 -5.04 1.31
N TYR A 89 2.30 -4.12 1.90
CA TYR A 89 2.78 -3.00 2.70
C TYR A 89 2.48 -3.15 4.19
N THR A 90 1.42 -3.87 4.56
CA THR A 90 1.00 -4.01 5.97
C THR A 90 1.82 -5.04 6.74
N TYR A 91 2.43 -6.01 6.05
CA TYR A 91 3.18 -7.08 6.70
C TYR A 91 4.59 -6.61 7.12
N PHE A 92 4.83 -6.55 8.43
CA PHE A 92 6.16 -6.39 9.01
C PHE A 92 6.52 -7.61 9.86
N CYS A 93 7.65 -8.25 9.59
CA CYS A 93 8.15 -9.27 10.50
C CYS A 93 8.74 -8.64 11.78
N ASP A 94 8.78 -9.41 12.86
CA ASP A 94 9.28 -8.94 14.15
C ASP A 94 10.72 -8.41 14.06
N GLU A 95 11.56 -9.00 13.20
CA GLU A 95 12.94 -8.56 12.99
C GLU A 95 13.06 -7.20 12.30
N LEU A 96 12.08 -6.79 11.49
CA LEU A 96 12.04 -5.46 10.90
C LEU A 96 11.65 -4.43 11.95
N LEU A 97 10.59 -4.70 12.72
CA LEU A 97 10.12 -3.78 13.75
C LEU A 97 11.09 -3.65 14.92
N ALA A 98 11.79 -4.73 15.29
CA ALA A 98 12.78 -4.72 16.37
C ALA A 98 14.04 -3.89 16.06
N ARG A 99 14.30 -3.59 14.77
CA ARG A 99 15.41 -2.72 14.35
C ARG A 99 15.09 -1.24 14.45
N LEU A 100 13.81 -0.88 14.59
CA LEU A 100 13.41 0.51 14.72
C LEU A 100 13.77 1.02 16.14
N PRO A 101 14.28 2.26 16.24
CA PRO A 101 14.95 2.76 17.45
C PRO A 101 14.05 2.86 18.68
N ASP A 102 12.76 3.14 18.49
CA ASP A 102 11.80 3.38 19.55
C ASP A 102 10.36 3.03 19.14
N ASP A 103 9.42 3.19 20.07
CA ASP A 103 8.00 2.89 19.85
C ASP A 103 7.35 3.85 18.84
N ASP A 104 7.78 5.11 18.79
CA ASP A 104 7.27 6.09 17.83
C ASP A 104 7.65 5.69 16.41
N ALA A 105 8.89 5.22 16.21
CA ALA A 105 9.35 4.71 14.93
C ALA A 105 8.57 3.45 14.50
N ARG A 106 8.33 2.52 15.44
CA ARG A 106 7.50 1.33 15.19
C ARG A 106 6.06 1.70 14.86
N HIS A 107 5.47 2.63 15.58
CA HIS A 107 4.11 3.11 15.32
C HIS A 107 4.02 3.76 13.94
N THR A 108 4.93 4.68 13.63
CA THR A 108 4.98 5.40 12.35
C THR A 108 5.19 4.44 11.17
N ALA A 109 6.04 3.42 11.32
CA ALA A 109 6.22 2.38 10.31
C ALA A 109 4.94 1.55 10.08
N ARG A 110 4.21 1.19 11.14
CA ARG A 110 2.91 0.50 11.01
C ARG A 110 1.88 1.35 10.28
N VAL A 111 1.82 2.64 10.58
CA VAL A 111 0.94 3.58 9.87
C VAL A 111 1.31 3.64 8.38
N LEU A 112 2.61 3.75 8.06
CA LEU A 112 3.09 3.70 6.67
C LEU A 112 2.60 2.46 5.93
N GLY A 113 2.61 1.29 6.58
CA GLY A 113 2.13 0.04 6.00
C GLY A 113 0.63 0.01 5.72
N ARG A 114 -0.16 0.77 6.48
CA ARG A 114 -1.62 0.83 6.39
C ARG A 114 -2.15 1.90 5.44
N LEU A 115 -1.30 2.76 4.88
CA LEU A 115 -1.77 3.88 4.05
C LEU A 115 -2.55 3.42 2.82
N MET A 116 -2.13 2.34 2.17
CA MET A 116 -2.80 1.81 0.98
C MET A 116 -4.09 1.05 1.33
N ASP A 117 -4.10 0.40 2.50
CA ASP A 117 -5.27 -0.28 3.07
C ASP A 117 -6.36 0.73 3.44
N HIS A 118 -5.99 1.84 4.08
CA HIS A 118 -6.90 2.94 4.40
C HIS A 118 -7.57 3.53 3.16
N VAL A 119 -6.83 3.67 2.05
CA VAL A 119 -7.37 4.23 0.81
C VAL A 119 -8.53 3.40 0.27
N GLY A 120 -8.40 2.08 0.27
CA GLY A 120 -9.40 1.20 -0.33
C GLY A 120 -10.49 0.74 0.63
N LYS A 121 -10.37 0.95 1.94
CA LYS A 121 -11.37 0.54 2.94
C LYS A 121 -12.78 1.02 2.56
N ASP A 122 -13.80 0.19 2.74
CA ASP A 122 -15.22 0.52 2.51
C ASP A 122 -15.46 1.23 1.16
N ALA A 123 -14.89 0.69 0.07
CA ALA A 123 -15.02 1.25 -1.28
C ALA A 123 -16.38 0.93 -1.91
N LEU A 124 -16.95 -0.23 -1.59
CA LEU A 124 -18.29 -0.65 -2.00
C LEU A 124 -18.97 -1.46 -0.90
N GLY A 125 -19.76 -0.79 -0.06
CA GLY A 125 -20.27 -1.43 1.16
C GLY A 125 -19.11 -1.77 2.09
N ASP A 126 -19.00 -3.04 2.48
CA ASP A 126 -17.92 -3.54 3.34
C ASP A 126 -16.71 -4.08 2.53
N TRP A 127 -16.72 -3.94 1.19
CA TRP A 127 -15.63 -4.42 0.34
C TRP A 127 -14.53 -3.37 0.19
N HIS A 128 -13.28 -3.84 0.32
CA HIS A 128 -12.12 -3.03 0.02
C HIS A 128 -11.96 -2.84 -1.50
N LEU A 129 -11.41 -1.71 -1.94
CA LEU A 129 -11.26 -1.35 -3.37
C LEU A 129 -10.57 -2.43 -4.20
N VAL A 130 -9.55 -3.08 -3.64
CA VAL A 130 -8.81 -4.15 -4.33
C VAL A 130 -9.54 -5.49 -4.31
N GLU A 131 -10.57 -5.68 -3.50
CA GLU A 131 -11.38 -6.91 -3.45
C GLU A 131 -12.48 -6.93 -4.51
N ILE A 132 -12.75 -5.78 -5.15
CA ILE A 132 -13.74 -5.67 -6.23
C ILE A 132 -13.22 -6.41 -7.46
N MET A 133 -13.84 -7.55 -7.78
CA MET A 133 -13.44 -8.41 -8.90
C MET A 133 -14.18 -8.09 -10.22
N ASP A 134 -15.40 -7.55 -10.15
CA ASP A 134 -16.19 -7.21 -11.35
C ASP A 134 -15.93 -5.75 -11.78
N PRO A 135 -15.52 -5.50 -13.05
CA PRO A 135 -15.41 -4.14 -13.57
C PRO A 135 -16.69 -3.31 -13.51
N ASP A 136 -17.87 -3.93 -13.56
CA ASP A 136 -19.15 -3.22 -13.47
C ASP A 136 -19.39 -2.67 -12.04
N ASP A 137 -18.92 -3.39 -11.02
CA ASP A 137 -18.99 -2.96 -9.61
C ASP A 137 -18.07 -1.77 -9.31
N LEU A 138 -16.94 -1.65 -10.03
CA LEU A 138 -16.11 -0.43 -9.97
C LEU A 138 -16.86 0.82 -10.41
N GLY A 139 -17.88 0.69 -11.26
CA GLY A 139 -18.75 1.79 -11.66
C GLY A 139 -19.68 2.27 -10.55
N MET A 140 -19.83 1.50 -9.47
CA MET A 140 -20.73 1.78 -8.35
C MET A 140 -20.05 2.44 -7.15
N ILE A 141 -18.70 2.47 -7.11
CA ILE A 141 -17.97 3.11 -6.03
C ILE A 141 -18.23 4.62 -6.01
N ALA A 142 -18.04 5.26 -4.85
CA ALA A 142 -18.03 6.71 -4.71
C ALA A 142 -16.58 7.23 -4.81
N PRO A 143 -16.12 7.77 -5.97
CA PRO A 143 -14.73 8.17 -6.12
C PRO A 143 -14.31 9.29 -5.18
N GLU A 144 -15.25 10.15 -4.77
CA GLU A 144 -15.05 11.19 -3.77
C GLU A 144 -14.55 10.65 -2.42
N ASP A 145 -15.08 9.51 -1.97
CA ASP A 145 -14.69 8.91 -0.69
C ASP A 145 -13.26 8.34 -0.79
N ILE A 146 -12.92 7.73 -1.93
CA ILE A 146 -11.55 7.26 -2.20
C ILE A 146 -10.58 8.44 -2.28
N LEU A 147 -10.96 9.54 -2.95
CA LEU A 147 -10.13 10.75 -3.03
C LEU A 147 -9.88 11.36 -1.65
N LEU A 148 -10.90 11.39 -0.78
CA LEU A 148 -10.74 11.86 0.58
C LEU A 148 -9.72 11.00 1.35
N ARG A 149 -9.83 9.67 1.28
CA ARG A 149 -8.88 8.77 1.95
C ARG A 149 -7.47 8.85 1.35
N LEU A 150 -7.35 9.11 0.05
CA LEU A 150 -6.06 9.42 -0.61
C LEU A 150 -5.43 10.69 -0.06
N GLU A 151 -6.21 11.75 0.15
CA GLU A 151 -5.74 13.00 0.77
C GLU A 151 -5.30 12.78 2.22
N GLU A 152 -6.06 12.00 3.00
CA GLU A 152 -5.70 11.62 4.37
C GLU A 152 -4.42 10.80 4.42
N SER A 153 -4.29 9.77 3.58
CA SER A 153 -3.08 8.95 3.50
C SER A 153 -1.87 9.75 3.01
N ARG A 154 -2.05 10.73 2.12
CA ARG A 154 -0.98 11.65 1.72
C ARG A 154 -0.52 12.50 2.89
N ALA A 155 -1.44 13.10 3.64
CA ALA A 155 -1.10 13.90 4.81
C ALA A 155 -0.38 13.05 5.88
N ALA A 156 -0.80 11.80 6.08
CA ALA A 156 -0.13 10.87 6.98
C ALA A 156 1.28 10.51 6.49
N LEU A 157 1.46 10.29 5.18
CA LEU A 157 2.77 10.05 4.59
C LEU A 157 3.72 11.24 4.81
N ASP A 158 3.25 12.48 4.61
CA ASP A 158 4.07 13.68 4.82
C ASP A 158 4.57 13.76 6.27
N VAL A 159 3.72 13.39 7.24
CA VAL A 159 4.10 13.32 8.67
C VAL A 159 5.12 12.20 8.93
N VAL A 160 4.93 11.03 8.30
CA VAL A 160 5.88 9.91 8.38
C VAL A 160 7.25 10.34 7.85
N GLU A 161 7.30 10.97 6.67
CA GLU A 161 8.53 11.46 6.06
C GLU A 161 9.22 12.52 6.92
N GLU A 162 8.46 13.47 7.47
CA GLU A 162 8.99 14.49 8.39
C GLU A 162 9.57 13.84 9.66
N TYR A 163 8.89 12.85 10.23
CA TYR A 163 9.41 12.11 11.38
C TYR A 163 10.71 11.37 11.03
N MET A 164 10.78 10.70 9.88
CA MET A 164 12.01 10.00 9.46
C MET A 164 13.18 10.96 9.24
N HIS A 165 12.92 12.21 8.84
CA HIS A 165 13.95 13.22 8.67
C HIS A 165 14.38 13.88 9.99
N THR A 166 13.45 14.11 10.92
CA THR A 166 13.68 14.94 12.11
C THR A 166 13.77 14.16 13.42
N GLY A 167 13.28 12.92 13.44
CA GLY A 167 13.09 12.09 14.63
C GLY A 167 12.05 12.63 15.62
N ARG A 168 11.10 13.46 15.17
CA ARG A 168 10.12 14.13 16.06
C ARG A 168 8.71 14.06 15.51
N LEU A 169 7.79 13.57 16.34
CA LEU A 169 6.34 13.66 16.09
C LEU A 169 5.77 14.88 16.82
N THR A 170 5.02 15.70 16.09
CA THR A 170 4.26 16.80 16.68
C THR A 170 2.89 16.30 17.15
N ALA A 171 2.21 17.05 18.03
CA ALA A 171 0.84 16.73 18.43
C ALA A 171 -0.11 16.67 17.22
N THR A 172 0.01 17.63 16.30
CA THR A 172 -0.74 17.63 15.04
C THR A 172 -0.39 16.44 14.16
N GLY A 173 0.88 16.04 14.11
CA GLY A 173 1.31 14.82 13.41
C GLY A 173 0.62 13.57 13.97
N LEU A 174 0.58 13.42 15.30
CA LEU A 174 -0.12 12.31 15.96
C LEU A 174 -1.62 12.29 15.63
N GLU A 175 -2.28 13.46 15.62
CA GLU A 175 -3.69 13.58 15.23
C GLU A 175 -3.95 13.18 13.77
N ILE A 176 -3.00 13.46 12.87
CA ILE A 176 -3.09 13.04 11.46
C ILE A 176 -2.90 11.53 11.35
N LEU A 177 -1.86 10.97 11.98
CA LEU A 177 -1.58 9.53 11.95
C LEU A 177 -2.72 8.70 12.56
N ALA A 178 -3.40 9.22 13.59
CA ALA A 178 -4.53 8.56 14.24
C ALA A 178 -5.76 8.35 13.35
N ARG A 179 -5.82 8.99 12.17
CA ARG A 179 -6.88 8.75 11.18
C ARG A 179 -6.70 7.47 10.39
N ILE A 180 -5.47 6.95 10.36
CA ILE A 180 -5.14 5.69 9.70
C ILE A 180 -5.35 4.56 10.70
N SER A 181 -6.38 3.73 10.47
CA SER A 181 -6.66 2.60 11.36
C SER A 181 -5.47 1.63 11.38
N LEU A 182 -5.07 1.21 12.58
CA LEU A 182 -4.10 0.14 12.78
C LEU A 182 -4.74 -1.18 13.18
N ASP A 183 -6.04 -1.17 13.50
CA ASP A 183 -6.77 -2.37 13.90
C ASP A 183 -7.14 -3.17 12.64
N ASP A 184 -6.78 -4.45 12.64
CA ASP A 184 -7.45 -5.47 11.84
C ASP A 184 -8.79 -5.73 12.52
N GLU A 185 -9.91 -5.35 11.88
CA GLU A 185 -11.20 -5.85 12.34
C GLU A 185 -11.24 -7.36 12.03
N ASP A 186 -10.87 -8.16 13.04
CA ASP A 186 -11.03 -9.63 13.12
C ASP A 186 -12.47 -10.08 12.82
#